data_AF-A0AA39X838-F1
#
_entry.id   AF-A0AA39X838-F1
#
_cell.length_a   1.000
_cell.length_b   1.000
_cell.length_c   1.000
_cell.angle_alpha   90.00
_cell.angle_beta   90.00
_cell.angle_gamma   90.00
#
_symmetry.space_group_name_H-M   'P 1'
#
loop_
_entity.id
_entity.type
_entity.pdbx_description
1 polymer ?
#
loop_
_entity_poly.entity_id
_entity_poly.type
_entity_poly.pdbx_seq_one_letter_code
_entity_poly.pdbx_strand_id
1 'polypeptide(L)'
;MSDALQSLKASVESIILDPKYHDILTIVKGARNGAVYGTKVRFPHALVMIMLFRTGTLGEKLWLVFRATRTHARNLAKFATIYKGTCMLLKRYGATPGKEGPYDSFIAGLLGGYFVFGQRSKRSGKISSVSQQIVIYVFARVALALAHLAVKPGHGLPGVSEPARSAAISYYAWPLFASISWASVMHLFRWHSAELQPSLRSSMTYIYSNADSWDGLRNFAWHNK
;
A
#
# COMPACT_ATOMS: atom_id res chain seq x y z
N MET A 1 -7.16 20.80 -38.91
CA MET A 1 -7.28 20.01 -37.67
C MET A 1 -6.04 20.08 -36.76
N SER A 2 -4.82 20.29 -37.29
CA SER A 2 -3.59 20.48 -36.51
C SER A 2 -3.58 21.75 -35.64
N ASP A 3 -4.01 22.89 -36.21
CA ASP A 3 -3.78 24.20 -35.56
C ASP A 3 -4.74 24.47 -34.40
N ALA A 4 -5.97 23.95 -34.48
CA ALA A 4 -6.91 23.98 -33.36
C ALA A 4 -6.41 23.14 -32.17
N LEU A 5 -5.78 22.00 -32.43
CA LEU A 5 -5.17 21.16 -31.40
C LEU A 5 -3.92 21.81 -30.78
N GLN A 6 -3.10 22.49 -31.59
CA GLN A 6 -1.93 23.23 -31.12
C GLN A 6 -2.32 24.47 -30.31
N SER A 7 -3.34 25.22 -30.76
CA SER A 7 -3.88 26.38 -30.04
C SER A 7 -4.54 25.97 -28.72
N LEU A 8 -5.29 24.86 -28.71
CA LEU A 8 -5.85 24.28 -27.49
C LEU A 8 -4.73 23.83 -26.54
N LYS A 9 -3.68 23.18 -27.06
CA LYS A 9 -2.51 22.76 -26.26
C LYS A 9 -1.81 23.97 -25.63
N ALA A 10 -1.53 25.02 -26.40
CA ALA A 10 -0.89 26.24 -25.91
C ALA A 10 -1.75 26.98 -24.86
N SER A 11 -3.06 27.02 -25.06
CA SER A 11 -4.01 27.62 -24.11
C SER A 11 -4.13 26.82 -22.81
N VAL A 12 -4.05 25.49 -22.90
CA VAL A 12 -4.01 24.62 -21.71
C VAL A 12 -2.66 24.73 -21.00
N GLU A 13 -1.55 24.82 -21.74
CA GLU A 13 -0.21 25.01 -21.18
C GLU A 13 -0.08 26.35 -20.46
N SER A 14 -0.64 27.43 -20.99
CA SER A 14 -0.64 28.74 -20.31
C SER A 14 -1.42 28.71 -18.99
N ILE A 15 -2.55 28.01 -18.93
CA ILE A 15 -3.33 27.82 -17.70
C ILE A 15 -2.59 26.91 -16.70
N ILE A 16 -1.87 25.89 -17.18
CA ILE A 16 -1.10 24.96 -16.33
C ILE A 16 0.13 25.64 -15.71
N LEU A 17 0.76 26.56 -16.44
CA LEU A 17 1.96 27.26 -16.02
C LEU A 17 1.68 28.48 -15.13
N ASP A 18 0.42 28.89 -14.99
CA ASP A 18 0.03 30.00 -14.12
C ASP A 18 0.26 29.66 -12.63
N PRO A 19 1.10 30.44 -11.91
CA PRO A 19 1.36 30.25 -10.47
C PRO A 19 0.10 30.26 -9.61
N LYS A 20 -0.98 30.93 -10.05
CA LYS A 20 -2.26 31.03 -9.33
C LYS A 20 -2.98 29.68 -9.21
N TYR A 21 -2.85 28.81 -10.20
CA TYR A 21 -3.48 27.48 -10.19
C TYR A 21 -2.54 26.38 -9.72
N HIS A 22 -1.27 26.69 -9.47
CA HIS A 22 -0.23 25.70 -9.14
C HIS A 22 -0.62 24.79 -7.97
N ASP A 23 -1.21 25.35 -6.92
CA ASP A 23 -1.60 24.58 -5.72
C ASP A 23 -2.74 23.59 -6.02
N ILE A 24 -3.79 24.04 -6.72
CA ILE A 24 -4.94 23.21 -7.10
C ILE A 24 -4.51 22.15 -8.12
N LEU A 25 -3.71 22.53 -9.11
CA LEU A 25 -3.15 21.62 -10.11
C LEU A 25 -2.23 20.58 -9.47
N THR A 26 -1.51 20.93 -8.40
CA THR A 26 -0.70 19.98 -7.63
C THR A 26 -1.55 18.92 -6.95
N ILE A 27 -2.70 19.30 -6.38
CA ILE A 27 -3.67 18.36 -5.79
C ILE A 27 -4.23 17.42 -6.87
N VAL A 28 -4.66 17.97 -8.01
CA VAL A 28 -5.21 17.18 -9.13
C VAL A 28 -4.17 16.23 -9.71
N LYS A 29 -2.93 16.71 -9.94
CA LYS A 29 -1.81 15.90 -10.41
C LYS A 29 -1.44 14.81 -9.40
N GLY A 30 -1.46 15.13 -8.10
CA GLY A 30 -1.27 14.16 -7.02
C GLY A 30 -2.32 13.04 -7.05
N ALA A 31 -3.60 13.40 -7.19
CA ALA A 31 -4.70 12.45 -7.29
C ALA A 31 -4.56 11.54 -8.53
N ARG A 32 -4.25 12.12 -9.69
CA ARG A 32 -3.99 11.38 -10.93
C ARG A 32 -2.80 10.43 -10.78
N ASN A 33 -1.69 10.90 -10.22
CA ASN A 33 -0.50 10.08 -10.00
C ASN A 33 -0.79 8.91 -9.06
N GLY A 34 -1.55 9.15 -7.97
CA GLY A 34 -2.01 8.10 -7.07
C GLY A 34 -2.90 7.07 -7.76
N ALA A 35 -3.84 7.51 -8.61
CA ALA A 35 -4.70 6.61 -9.39
C ALA A 35 -3.90 5.75 -10.39
N VAL A 36 -2.99 6.38 -11.15
CA VAL A 36 -2.15 5.69 -12.15
C VAL A 36 -1.23 4.69 -11.46
N TYR A 37 -0.52 5.09 -10.41
CA TYR A 37 0.37 4.21 -9.67
C TYR A 37 -0.38 3.04 -9.06
N GLY A 38 -1.51 3.30 -8.38
CA GLY A 38 -2.35 2.26 -7.82
C GLY A 38 -2.83 1.26 -8.87
N THR A 39 -3.22 1.75 -10.05
CA THR A 39 -3.64 0.88 -11.16
C THR A 39 -2.47 0.01 -11.63
N LYS A 40 -1.29 0.61 -11.87
CA LYS A 40 -0.10 -0.10 -12.37
C LYS A 40 0.36 -1.23 -11.45
N VAL A 41 0.30 -1.05 -10.14
CA VAL A 41 0.76 -2.07 -9.19
C VAL A 41 -0.35 -3.09 -8.90
N ARG A 42 -1.60 -2.63 -8.71
CA ARG A 42 -2.68 -3.51 -8.26
C ARG A 42 -3.25 -4.35 -9.39
N PHE A 43 -3.33 -3.83 -10.60
CA PHE A 43 -3.93 -4.54 -11.72
C PHE A 43 -3.20 -5.86 -12.03
N PRO A 44 -1.88 -5.89 -12.23
CA PRO A 44 -1.17 -7.14 -12.50
C PRO A 44 -1.28 -8.12 -11.34
N HIS A 45 -1.14 -7.64 -10.10
CA HIS A 45 -1.28 -8.47 -8.92
C HIS A 45 -2.68 -9.10 -8.80
N ALA A 46 -3.74 -8.30 -8.95
CA ALA A 46 -5.11 -8.78 -8.88
C ALA A 46 -5.41 -9.74 -10.04
N LEU A 47 -4.90 -9.45 -11.24
CA LEU A 47 -5.05 -10.30 -12.41
C LEU A 47 -4.44 -11.68 -12.16
N VAL A 48 -3.16 -11.75 -11.79
CA VAL A 48 -2.47 -13.02 -11.53
C VAL A 48 -3.14 -13.78 -10.39
N MET A 49 -3.42 -13.12 -9.26
CA MET A 49 -3.99 -13.80 -8.10
C MET A 49 -5.41 -14.33 -8.34
N ILE A 50 -6.27 -13.57 -9.04
CA ILE A 50 -7.66 -13.98 -9.28
C ILE A 50 -7.75 -14.99 -10.42
N MET A 51 -6.93 -14.83 -11.47
CA MET A 51 -6.94 -15.77 -12.59
C MET A 51 -6.44 -17.14 -12.18
N LEU A 52 -5.35 -17.20 -11.41
CA LEU A 52 -4.70 -18.45 -11.00
C LEU A 52 -5.39 -19.13 -9.81
N PHE A 53 -5.73 -18.39 -8.76
CA PHE A 53 -6.14 -19.00 -7.49
C PHE A 53 -7.65 -18.90 -7.19
N ARG A 54 -8.43 -18.19 -8.02
CA ARG A 54 -9.88 -18.06 -7.82
C ARG A 54 -10.64 -18.87 -8.85
N THR A 55 -11.67 -19.58 -8.41
CA THR A 55 -12.65 -20.25 -9.26
C THR A 55 -13.79 -19.29 -9.64
N GLY A 56 -14.38 -19.49 -10.83
CA GLY A 56 -15.46 -18.65 -11.36
C GLY A 56 -15.35 -18.43 -12.87
N THR A 57 -16.38 -17.81 -13.45
CA THR A 57 -16.40 -17.47 -14.89
C THR A 57 -15.40 -16.37 -15.23
N LEU A 58 -14.97 -16.30 -16.49
CA LEU A 58 -14.05 -15.24 -16.96
C LEU A 58 -14.61 -13.83 -16.69
N GLY A 59 -15.91 -13.64 -16.90
CA GLY A 59 -16.58 -12.36 -16.64
C GLY A 59 -16.52 -11.94 -15.17
N GLU A 60 -16.81 -12.87 -14.25
CA GLU A 60 -16.72 -12.60 -12.81
C GLU A 60 -15.28 -12.29 -12.39
N LYS A 61 -14.30 -13.05 -12.88
CA LYS A 61 -12.88 -12.82 -12.60
C LYS A 61 -12.44 -11.43 -13.07
N LEU A 62 -12.75 -11.05 -14.30
CA LEU A 62 -12.43 -9.72 -14.85
C LEU A 62 -13.11 -8.60 -14.05
N TRP A 63 -14.38 -8.78 -13.68
CA TRP A 63 -15.09 -7.80 -12.86
C TRP A 63 -14.46 -7.62 -11.48
N LEU A 64 -14.01 -8.70 -10.85
CA LEU A 64 -13.33 -8.65 -9.56
C LEU A 64 -11.97 -7.96 -9.65
N VAL A 65 -11.20 -8.25 -10.70
CA VAL A 65 -9.91 -7.58 -10.98
C VAL A 65 -10.15 -6.08 -11.16
N PHE A 66 -11.12 -5.70 -12.00
CA PHE A 66 -11.48 -4.32 -12.23
C PHE A 66 -11.94 -3.63 -10.93
N ARG A 67 -12.84 -4.25 -10.17
CA ARG A 67 -13.36 -3.71 -8.90
C ARG A 67 -12.25 -3.52 -7.87
N ALA A 68 -11.36 -4.50 -7.71
CA ALA A 68 -10.23 -4.41 -6.78
C ALA A 68 -9.26 -3.30 -7.18
N THR A 69 -8.94 -3.21 -8.48
CA THR A 69 -8.05 -2.17 -9.04
C THR A 69 -8.66 -0.78 -8.88
N ARG A 70 -9.93 -0.61 -9.27
CA ARG A 70 -10.65 0.67 -9.14
C ARG A 70 -10.75 1.13 -7.69
N THR A 71 -11.01 0.20 -6.76
CA THR A 71 -11.06 0.52 -5.32
C THR A 71 -9.71 1.01 -4.83
N HIS A 72 -8.64 0.30 -5.17
CA HIS A 72 -7.28 0.69 -4.78
C HIS A 72 -6.87 2.05 -5.37
N ALA A 73 -7.05 2.24 -6.68
CA ALA A 73 -6.73 3.48 -7.38
C ALA A 73 -7.52 4.67 -6.82
N ARG A 74 -8.83 4.50 -6.55
CA ARG A 74 -9.67 5.54 -5.95
C ARG A 74 -9.24 5.89 -4.53
N ASN A 75 -8.83 4.91 -3.73
CA ASN A 75 -8.33 5.17 -2.38
C ASN A 75 -7.02 5.97 -2.43
N LEU A 76 -6.05 5.57 -3.26
CA LEU A 76 -4.79 6.32 -3.42
C LEU A 76 -5.03 7.75 -3.92
N ALA A 77 -5.92 7.93 -4.90
CA ALA A 77 -6.27 9.26 -5.40
C ALA A 77 -6.88 10.14 -4.29
N LYS A 78 -7.87 9.63 -3.55
CA LYS A 78 -8.49 10.33 -2.43
C LYS A 78 -7.48 10.69 -1.34
N PHE A 79 -6.60 9.75 -0.99
CA PHE A 79 -5.55 10.00 0.01
C PHE A 79 -4.64 11.13 -0.44
N ALA A 80 -4.17 11.11 -1.69
CA ALA A 80 -3.33 12.17 -2.24
C ALA A 80 -4.04 13.53 -2.25
N THR A 81 -5.34 13.56 -2.59
CA THR A 81 -6.16 14.78 -2.54
C THR A 81 -6.27 15.33 -1.13
N ILE A 82 -6.63 14.50 -0.15
CA ILE A 82 -6.80 14.92 1.24
C ILE A 82 -5.45 15.35 1.83
N TYR A 83 -4.39 14.59 1.59
CA TYR A 83 -3.05 14.91 2.06
C TYR A 83 -2.58 16.27 1.54
N LYS A 84 -2.57 16.46 0.22
CA LYS A 84 -2.11 17.72 -0.39
C LYS A 84 -3.02 18.89 -0.04
N GLY A 85 -4.35 18.67 0.01
CA GLY A 85 -5.30 19.69 0.44
C GLY A 85 -5.07 20.11 1.90
N THR A 86 -4.81 19.15 2.79
CA THR A 86 -4.53 19.44 4.20
C THR A 86 -3.19 20.16 4.36
N CYS A 87 -2.12 19.73 3.68
CA CYS A 87 -0.84 20.44 3.69
C CYS A 87 -0.98 21.88 3.18
N MET A 88 -1.75 22.09 2.10
CA MET A 88 -2.03 23.43 1.58
C MET A 88 -2.79 24.29 2.58
N LEU A 89 -3.82 23.72 3.24
CA LEU A 89 -4.59 24.42 4.27
C LEU A 89 -3.72 24.78 5.48
N LEU A 90 -2.90 23.86 5.97
CA LEU A 90 -1.99 24.10 7.09
C LEU A 90 -0.89 25.11 6.72
N LYS A 91 -0.36 25.06 5.50
CA LYS A 91 0.59 26.08 5.02
C LYS A 91 -0.02 27.49 4.95
N ARG A 92 -1.32 27.59 4.67
CA ARG A 92 -2.02 28.89 4.51
C ARG A 92 -2.61 29.43 5.81
N TYR A 93 -3.06 28.56 6.70
CA TYR A 93 -3.77 28.92 7.94
C TYR A 93 -3.06 28.46 9.23
N GLY A 94 -1.89 27.83 9.12
CA GLY A 94 -1.12 27.35 10.26
C GLY A 94 -0.39 28.45 11.02
N ALA A 95 0.25 28.06 12.12
CA ALA A 95 0.93 28.96 13.06
C ALA A 95 2.03 29.83 12.42
N THR A 96 2.61 29.38 11.30
CA THR A 96 3.56 30.14 10.48
C THR A 96 3.05 30.25 9.04
N PRO A 97 2.35 31.35 8.68
CA PRO A 97 1.82 31.53 7.34
C PRO A 97 2.92 31.44 6.27
N GLY A 98 2.75 30.54 5.29
CA GLY A 98 3.64 30.40 4.13
C GLY A 98 4.76 29.35 4.25
N LYS A 99 5.01 28.78 5.44
CA LYS A 99 5.98 27.68 5.64
C LYS A 99 5.29 26.40 6.06
N GLU A 100 5.78 25.26 5.56
CA GLU A 100 5.33 23.95 6.02
C GLU A 100 5.84 23.72 7.44
N GLY A 101 4.93 23.53 8.39
CA GLY A 101 5.25 23.19 9.77
C GLY A 101 5.85 21.78 9.86
N PRO A 102 6.65 21.50 10.91
CA PRO A 102 7.34 20.21 11.06
C PRO A 102 6.38 19.01 11.18
N TYR A 103 5.16 19.25 11.66
CA TYR A 103 4.14 18.21 11.86
C TYR A 103 2.99 18.25 10.83
N ASP A 104 3.01 19.18 9.87
CA ASP A 104 1.93 19.35 8.91
C ASP A 104 1.74 18.11 8.05
N SER A 105 2.85 17.49 7.63
CA SER A 105 2.85 16.23 6.87
C SER A 105 2.32 15.06 7.71
N PHE A 106 2.59 15.05 9.01
CA PHE A 106 2.09 14.01 9.92
C PHE A 106 0.57 14.14 10.10
N ILE A 107 0.07 15.36 10.35
CA ILE A 107 -1.37 15.63 10.52
C ILE A 107 -2.13 15.37 9.21
N ALA A 108 -1.59 15.81 8.07
CA ALA A 108 -2.17 15.52 6.76
C ALA A 108 -2.23 14.01 6.47
N GLY A 109 -1.18 13.28 6.83
CA GLY A 109 -1.14 11.82 6.74
C GLY A 109 -2.16 11.15 7.65
N LEU A 110 -2.30 11.61 8.90
CA LEU A 110 -3.25 11.09 9.88
C LEU A 110 -4.71 11.27 9.41
N LEU A 111 -5.05 12.48 8.95
CA LEU A 111 -6.39 12.78 8.43
C LEU A 111 -6.69 11.96 7.17
N GLY A 112 -5.76 11.94 6.19
CA GLY A 112 -5.90 11.12 4.99
C GLY A 112 -6.06 9.64 5.30
N GLY A 113 -5.27 9.12 6.25
CA GLY A 113 -5.31 7.73 6.68
C GLY A 113 -6.66 7.34 7.27
N TYR A 114 -7.15 8.15 8.20
CA TYR A 114 -8.43 7.94 8.87
C TYR A 114 -9.61 7.96 7.87
N PHE A 115 -9.69 9.00 7.03
CA PHE A 115 -10.83 9.18 6.13
C PHE A 115 -10.83 8.29 4.89
N VAL A 116 -9.69 7.72 4.49
CA VAL A 116 -9.61 6.87 3.29
C VAL A 116 -9.52 5.40 3.65
N PHE A 117 -8.63 5.03 4.56
CA PHE A 117 -8.36 3.63 4.88
C PHE A 117 -9.10 3.14 6.11
N GLY A 118 -9.57 4.04 6.98
CA GLY A 118 -10.41 3.73 8.14
C GLY A 118 -11.89 3.49 7.80
N GLN A 119 -12.33 3.76 6.57
CA GLN A 119 -13.74 3.62 6.20
C GLN A 119 -14.19 2.16 6.15
N ARG A 120 -15.30 1.86 6.83
CA ARG A 120 -16.00 0.58 6.76
C ARG A 120 -17.05 0.59 5.66
N SER A 121 -17.29 -0.57 5.05
CA SER A 121 -18.37 -0.71 4.08
C SER A 121 -19.72 -0.45 4.76
N LYS A 122 -20.48 0.55 4.28
CA LYS A 122 -21.83 0.87 4.79
C LYS A 122 -22.77 -0.34 4.76
N ARG A 123 -22.55 -1.28 3.84
CA ARG A 123 -23.42 -2.44 3.61
C ARG A 123 -23.07 -3.66 4.47
N SER A 124 -21.81 -3.81 4.89
CA SER A 124 -21.38 -5.01 5.62
C SER A 124 -20.63 -4.73 6.92
N GLY A 125 -20.36 -3.47 7.26
CA GLY A 125 -19.56 -3.06 8.41
C GLY A 125 -18.07 -3.49 8.37
N LYS A 126 -17.65 -4.27 7.37
CA LYS A 126 -16.27 -4.79 7.27
C LYS A 126 -15.35 -3.78 6.58
N ILE A 127 -14.08 -3.80 6.97
CA ILE A 127 -13.01 -3.06 6.31
C ILE A 127 -12.71 -3.74 4.97
N SER A 128 -12.39 -2.96 3.94
CA SER A 128 -11.97 -3.52 2.65
C SER A 128 -10.66 -4.30 2.82
N SER A 129 -10.60 -5.52 2.31
CA SER A 129 -9.37 -6.33 2.29
C SER A 129 -8.22 -5.61 1.57
N VAL A 130 -8.53 -4.77 0.57
CA VAL A 130 -7.57 -3.92 -0.11
C VAL A 130 -6.99 -2.87 0.83
N SER A 131 -7.84 -2.17 1.61
CA SER A 131 -7.38 -1.18 2.58
C SER A 131 -6.55 -1.82 3.69
N GLN A 132 -6.98 -2.99 4.20
CA GLN A 132 -6.23 -3.73 5.22
C GLN A 132 -4.83 -4.14 4.71
N GLN A 133 -4.72 -4.62 3.48
CA GLN A 133 -3.43 -4.94 2.86
C GLN A 133 -2.51 -3.73 2.77
N ILE A 134 -3.03 -2.57 2.35
CA ILE A 134 -2.24 -1.34 2.27
C ILE A 134 -1.76 -0.91 3.65
N VAL A 135 -2.66 -0.86 4.64
CA VAL A 135 -2.36 -0.36 5.99
C VAL A 135 -1.32 -1.23 6.68
N ILE A 136 -1.46 -2.56 6.64
CA ILE A 136 -0.48 -3.49 7.24
C ILE A 136 0.87 -3.39 6.51
N TYR A 137 0.86 -3.27 5.18
CA TYR A 137 2.08 -3.09 4.39
C TYR A 137 2.82 -1.79 4.77
N VAL A 138 2.09 -0.67 4.84
CA VAL A 138 2.65 0.63 5.25
C VAL A 138 3.16 0.56 6.68
N PHE A 139 2.41 -0.05 7.60
CA PHE A 139 2.83 -0.24 8.99
C PHE A 139 4.17 -0.98 9.08
N ALA A 140 4.29 -2.13 8.39
CA ALA A 140 5.53 -2.90 8.39
C ALA A 140 6.72 -2.09 7.83
N ARG A 141 6.49 -1.31 6.76
CA ARG A 141 7.52 -0.44 6.16
C ARG A 141 7.91 0.73 7.09
N VAL A 142 6.95 1.32 7.79
CA VAL A 142 7.21 2.39 8.77
C VAL A 142 7.93 1.83 9.99
N ALA A 143 7.50 0.70 10.53
CA ALA A 143 8.19 0.03 11.64
C ALA A 143 9.65 -0.31 11.29
N LEU A 144 9.89 -0.82 10.08
CA LEU A 144 11.24 -1.07 9.59
C LEU A 144 12.05 0.23 9.43
N ALA A 145 11.44 1.29 8.92
CA ALA A 145 12.10 2.60 8.79
C ALA A 145 12.45 3.20 10.16
N LEU A 146 11.58 3.06 11.15
CA LEU A 146 11.83 3.48 12.53
C LEU A 146 12.95 2.64 13.16
N ALA A 147 12.98 1.33 12.92
CA ALA A 147 14.08 0.47 13.37
C ALA A 147 15.42 0.90 12.75
N HIS A 148 15.45 1.18 11.44
CA HIS A 148 16.64 1.73 10.78
C HIS A 148 17.05 3.10 11.34
N LEU A 149 16.10 3.98 11.62
CA LEU A 149 16.38 5.27 12.22
C LEU A 149 16.94 5.13 13.64
N ALA A 150 16.44 4.17 14.42
CA ALA A 150 16.89 3.90 15.79
C ALA A 150 18.35 3.43 15.86
N VAL A 151 18.83 2.70 14.86
CA VAL A 151 20.24 2.25 14.78
C VAL A 151 21.16 3.24 14.06
N LYS A 152 20.61 4.24 13.34
CA LYS A 152 21.41 5.16 12.52
C LYS A 152 22.38 5.99 13.37
N PRO A 153 23.69 5.98 13.08
CA PRO A 153 24.66 6.80 13.79
C PRO A 153 24.32 8.30 13.76
N GLY A 154 24.40 8.95 14.92
CA GLY A 154 24.19 10.39 15.10
C GLY A 154 22.73 10.87 15.17
N HIS A 155 21.75 10.05 14.79
CA HIS A 155 20.31 10.38 14.87
C HIS A 155 19.50 9.35 15.68
N GLY A 156 20.04 8.14 15.85
CA GLY A 156 19.38 7.03 16.52
C GLY A 156 19.48 7.08 18.04
N LEU A 157 18.99 6.04 18.69
CA LEU A 157 18.91 5.98 20.15
C LEU A 157 20.31 5.95 20.79
N PRO A 158 20.51 6.59 21.95
CA PRO A 158 21.77 6.54 22.68
C PRO A 158 22.17 5.08 22.97
N GLY A 159 23.42 4.72 22.67
CA GLY A 159 23.99 3.38 22.90
C GLY A 159 23.70 2.34 21.80
N VAL A 160 22.60 2.45 21.07
CA VAL A 160 22.29 1.56 19.92
C VAL A 160 22.89 2.10 18.62
N SER A 161 22.97 3.42 18.50
CA SER A 161 23.49 4.13 17.33
C SER A 161 25.02 4.25 17.28
N GLU A 162 25.75 3.62 18.19
CA GLU A 162 27.21 3.64 18.18
C GLU A 162 27.74 2.84 16.97
N PRO A 163 28.73 3.35 16.19
CA PRO A 163 29.08 2.78 14.88
C PRO A 163 29.34 1.27 14.87
N ALA A 164 30.09 0.76 15.86
CA ALA A 164 30.38 -0.66 15.98
C ALA A 164 29.14 -1.51 16.33
N ARG A 165 28.29 -1.01 17.23
CA ARG A 165 27.06 -1.70 17.65
C ARG A 165 25.97 -1.64 16.57
N SER A 166 25.81 -0.50 15.91
CA SER A 166 24.89 -0.33 14.78
C SER A 166 25.20 -1.32 13.65
N ALA A 167 26.47 -1.52 13.31
CA ALA A 167 26.89 -2.47 12.29
C ALA A 167 26.55 -3.92 12.68
N ALA A 168 26.87 -4.31 13.92
CA ALA A 168 26.55 -5.65 14.44
C ALA A 168 25.03 -5.90 14.50
N ILE A 169 24.25 -4.95 15.02
CA ILE A 169 22.79 -5.06 15.10
C ILE A 169 22.20 -5.17 13.70
N SER A 170 22.64 -4.34 12.74
CA SER A 170 22.12 -4.39 11.37
C SER A 170 22.40 -5.73 10.69
N TYR A 171 23.53 -6.37 11.00
CA TYR A 171 23.89 -7.67 10.45
C TYR A 171 23.04 -8.81 11.04
N TYR A 172 22.93 -8.90 12.38
CA TYR A 172 22.23 -10.00 13.04
C TYR A 172 20.71 -9.83 13.15
N ALA A 173 20.19 -8.60 13.07
CA ALA A 173 18.77 -8.34 13.21
C ALA A 173 17.95 -8.98 12.07
N TRP A 174 18.48 -9.02 10.84
CA TRP A 174 17.72 -9.55 9.71
C TRP A 174 17.48 -11.07 9.80
N PRO A 175 18.50 -11.93 10.02
CA PRO A 175 18.28 -13.36 10.23
C PRO A 175 17.32 -13.63 11.41
N LEU A 176 17.52 -12.94 12.54
CA LEU A 176 16.67 -13.13 13.72
C LEU A 176 15.21 -12.76 13.44
N PHE A 177 14.98 -11.60 12.81
CA PHE A 177 13.64 -11.15 12.43
C PHE A 177 12.97 -12.10 11.44
N ALA A 178 13.72 -12.60 10.45
CA ALA A 178 13.22 -13.55 9.48
C ALA A 178 12.83 -14.88 10.16
N SER A 179 13.71 -15.44 10.99
CA SER A 179 13.46 -16.70 11.70
C SER A 179 12.25 -16.62 12.62
N ILE A 180 12.12 -15.56 13.42
CA ILE A 180 10.98 -15.39 14.33
C ILE A 180 9.68 -15.18 13.55
N SER A 181 9.71 -14.37 12.49
CA SER A 181 8.52 -14.13 11.65
C SER A 181 8.01 -15.42 11.02
N TRP A 182 8.91 -16.25 10.49
CA TRP A 182 8.56 -17.54 9.89
C TRP A 182 8.12 -18.58 10.93
N ALA A 183 8.81 -18.67 12.07
CA ALA A 183 8.37 -19.55 13.16
C ALA A 183 6.94 -19.19 13.62
N SER A 184 6.66 -17.90 13.76
CA SER A 184 5.34 -17.40 14.18
C SER A 184 4.25 -17.74 13.16
N VAL A 185 4.48 -17.50 11.87
CA VAL A 185 3.47 -17.79 10.84
C VAL A 185 3.20 -19.30 10.73
N MET A 186 4.23 -20.14 10.82
CA MET A 186 4.07 -21.60 10.76
C MET A 186 3.30 -22.13 11.97
N HIS A 187 3.61 -21.60 13.17
CA HIS A 187 2.88 -21.97 14.39
C HIS A 187 1.41 -21.55 14.33
N LEU A 188 1.14 -20.29 13.93
CA LEU A 188 -0.23 -19.79 13.77
C LEU A 188 -0.99 -20.53 12.68
N PHE A 189 -0.34 -20.91 11.58
CA PHE A 189 -0.99 -21.69 10.54
C PHE A 189 -1.44 -23.06 11.03
N ARG A 190 -0.65 -23.73 11.86
CA ARG A 190 -1.00 -25.05 12.39
C ARG A 190 -2.12 -25.02 13.42
N TRP A 191 -2.13 -24.04 14.32
CA TRP A 191 -3.07 -24.00 15.46
C TRP A 191 -4.24 -23.02 15.27
N HIS A 192 -4.05 -21.93 14.53
CA HIS A 192 -5.01 -20.83 14.38
C HIS A 192 -5.09 -20.30 12.94
N SER A 193 -5.16 -21.20 11.94
CA SER A 193 -5.19 -20.81 10.51
C SER A 193 -6.30 -19.82 10.14
N ALA A 194 -7.41 -19.79 10.89
CA ALA A 194 -8.53 -18.88 10.68
C ALA A 194 -8.19 -17.41 10.93
N GLU A 195 -7.24 -17.13 11.82
CA GLU A 195 -6.85 -15.77 12.18
C GLU A 195 -5.81 -15.18 11.21
N LEU A 196 -5.17 -16.02 10.40
CA LEU A 196 -4.26 -15.56 9.37
C LEU A 196 -5.01 -14.83 8.25
N GLN A 197 -4.32 -13.88 7.64
CA GLN A 197 -4.86 -13.17 6.48
C GLN A 197 -5.28 -14.18 5.40
N PRO A 198 -6.50 -14.07 4.82
CA PRO A 198 -7.03 -15.07 3.90
C PRO A 198 -6.12 -15.41 2.71
N SER A 199 -5.40 -14.41 2.17
CA SER A 199 -4.42 -14.63 1.09
C SER A 199 -3.26 -15.50 1.53
N LEU A 200 -2.70 -15.24 2.72
CA LEU A 200 -1.58 -16.01 3.26
C LEU A 200 -2.02 -17.44 3.61
N ARG A 201 -3.18 -17.58 4.26
CA ARG A 201 -3.80 -18.88 4.55
C ARG A 201 -3.98 -19.70 3.27
N SER A 202 -4.54 -19.10 2.21
CA SER A 202 -4.75 -19.77 0.93
C SER A 202 -3.44 -20.30 0.33
N SER A 203 -2.37 -19.49 0.36
CA SER A 203 -1.05 -19.91 -0.12
C SER A 203 -0.45 -21.02 0.75
N MET A 204 -0.56 -20.94 2.07
CA MET A 204 -0.03 -21.96 2.98
C MET A 204 -0.80 -23.27 2.90
N THR A 205 -2.13 -23.24 2.73
CA THR A 205 -2.93 -24.44 2.49
C THR A 205 -2.51 -25.11 1.18
N TYR A 206 -2.31 -24.33 0.11
CA TYR A 206 -1.86 -24.87 -1.17
C TYR A 206 -0.47 -25.53 -1.09
N ILE A 207 0.46 -24.92 -0.35
CA ILE A 207 1.85 -25.40 -0.24
C ILE A 207 1.98 -26.58 0.73
N TYR A 208 1.37 -26.48 1.92
CA TYR A 208 1.62 -27.43 3.02
C TYR A 208 0.47 -28.42 3.19
N SER A 209 -0.76 -27.94 3.38
CA SER A 209 -1.89 -28.82 3.67
C SER A 209 -2.28 -29.71 2.49
N ASN A 210 -2.16 -29.21 1.25
CA ASN A 210 -2.45 -30.00 0.06
C ASN A 210 -1.28 -30.94 -0.32
N ALA A 211 -0.10 -30.76 0.27
CA ALA A 211 1.03 -31.67 0.06
C ALA A 211 0.90 -32.96 0.89
N ASP A 212 0.09 -32.96 1.96
CA ASP A 212 -0.03 -34.09 2.89
C ASP A 212 -0.86 -35.27 2.35
N SER A 213 -1.54 -35.14 1.21
CA SER A 213 -2.40 -36.19 0.65
C SER A 213 -2.35 -36.25 -0.89
N TRP A 214 -2.06 -37.41 -1.47
CA TRP A 214 -2.11 -37.65 -2.92
C TRP A 214 -2.78 -38.98 -3.26
N ASP A 215 -3.63 -38.97 -4.29
CA ASP A 215 -4.36 -40.17 -4.76
C ASP A 215 -3.84 -40.68 -6.12
N GLY A 216 -2.83 -40.04 -6.72
CA GLY A 216 -2.23 -40.45 -8.00
C GLY A 216 -1.23 -39.46 -8.60
N LEU A 217 -0.56 -39.85 -9.69
CA LEU A 217 0.48 -39.06 -10.39
C LEU A 217 0.00 -37.67 -10.84
N ARG A 218 -1.28 -37.53 -11.19
CA ARG A 218 -1.87 -36.24 -11.54
C ARG A 218 -1.90 -35.28 -10.34
N ASN A 219 -2.27 -35.76 -9.16
CA ASN A 219 -2.32 -34.97 -7.93
C ASN A 219 -0.92 -34.71 -7.36
N PHE A 220 0.01 -35.62 -7.63
CA PHE A 220 1.39 -35.50 -7.20
C PHE A 220 2.22 -34.54 -8.08
N ALA A 221 2.02 -34.54 -9.41
CA ALA A 221 2.91 -33.84 -10.35
C ALA A 221 2.28 -32.65 -11.10
N TRP A 222 0.94 -32.54 -11.20
CA TRP A 222 0.30 -31.54 -12.08
C TRP A 222 -0.74 -30.66 -11.39
N HIS A 223 -1.67 -31.23 -10.61
CA HIS A 223 -2.78 -30.46 -10.06
C HIS A 223 -3.17 -30.90 -8.64
N ASN A 224 -3.10 -29.99 -7.67
CA ASN A 224 -3.68 -30.23 -6.36
C ASN A 224 -5.20 -30.08 -6.42
N LYS A 225 -5.92 -31.23 -6.40
CA LYS A 225 -7.39 -31.39 -6.52
C LYS A 225 -8.01 -30.86 -7.80
#